data_AF-B0SV68-F1
#
_entry.id   AF-B0SV68-F1
#
_cell.length_a   1.000
_cell.length_b   1.000
_cell.length_c   1.000
_cell.angle_alpha   90.00
_cell.angle_beta   90.00
_cell.angle_gamma   90.00
#
_symmetry.space_group_name_H-M   'P 1'
#
loop_
_entity.id
_entity.type
_entity.pdbx_description
1 polymer ?
#
loop_
_entity_poly.entity_id
_entity_poly.type
_entity_poly.pdbx_seq_one_letter_code
_entity_poly.pdbx_strand_id
1 'polypeptide(L)'
;MDGKMFARLGAVVFVAVAITATVVEMNRKEEPPLYRSLGQAATASPDPLRDELIRCTMIGEAGTRDPSCLRAWAENRQRFLAPGSRPAERLPTPATQTPRSPQPPAAAIDADPIRKEAMPLAAPQPEAR
;
A
#
# COMPACT_ATOMS: atom_id res chain seq x y z
N MET A 1 -39.94 5.45 -23.86
CA MET A 1 -38.56 4.94 -23.73
C MET A 1 -38.08 4.53 -25.10
N ASP A 2 -37.09 5.24 -25.65
CA ASP A 2 -36.57 4.99 -26.99
C ASP A 2 -35.80 3.67 -27.05
N GLY A 3 -36.49 2.57 -27.36
CA GLY A 3 -35.89 1.24 -27.51
C GLY A 3 -34.69 1.22 -28.47
N LYS A 4 -34.65 2.16 -29.42
CA LYS A 4 -33.51 2.36 -30.33
C LYS A 4 -32.26 2.90 -29.64
N MET A 5 -32.41 3.73 -28.61
CA MET A 5 -31.28 4.20 -27.79
C MET A 5 -30.76 3.07 -26.90
N PHE A 6 -31.65 2.26 -26.32
CA PHE A 6 -31.27 1.09 -25.54
C PHE A 6 -30.54 0.03 -26.38
N ALA A 7 -31.00 -0.23 -27.61
CA ALA A 7 -30.33 -1.15 -28.53
C ALA A 7 -28.91 -0.67 -28.90
N ARG A 8 -28.75 0.64 -29.16
CA ARG A 8 -27.44 1.23 -29.44
C ARG A 8 -26.51 1.15 -28.24
N LEU A 9 -27.02 1.43 -27.05
CA LEU A 9 -26.24 1.34 -25.82
C LEU A 9 -25.76 -0.10 -25.57
N GLY A 10 -26.66 -1.08 -25.72
CA GLY A 10 -26.32 -2.50 -25.58
C GLY A 10 -25.23 -2.93 -26.58
N ALA A 11 -25.35 -2.53 -27.84
CA ALA A 11 -24.35 -2.84 -28.87
C ALA A 11 -22.97 -2.24 -28.55
N VAL A 12 -22.93 -0.97 -28.11
CA VAL A 12 -21.67 -0.30 -27.74
C VAL A 12 -21.00 -1.00 -26.55
N VAL A 13 -21.77 -1.34 -25.51
CA VAL A 13 -21.26 -2.05 -24.33
C VAL A 13 -20.72 -3.43 -24.73
N PHE A 14 -21.44 -4.17 -25.57
CA PHE A 14 -21.00 -5.48 -26.04
C PHE A 14 -19.69 -5.41 -26.84
N VAL A 15 -19.58 -4.44 -27.76
CA VAL A 15 -18.34 -4.22 -28.54
C VAL A 15 -17.18 -3.84 -27.62
N ALA A 16 -17.39 -2.97 -26.64
CA ALA A 16 -16.36 -2.60 -25.67
C ALA A 16 -15.86 -3.83 -24.88
N VAL A 17 -16.79 -4.64 -24.37
CA VAL A 17 -16.46 -5.88 -23.63
C VAL A 17 -15.71 -6.87 -24.52
N ALA A 18 -16.12 -7.05 -25.77
CA ALA A 18 -15.44 -7.93 -26.72
C ALA A 18 -14.00 -7.47 -27.00
N ILE A 19 -13.78 -6.17 -27.22
CA ILE A 19 -12.44 -5.61 -27.42
C ILE A 19 -11.58 -5.82 -26.18
N THR A 20 -12.08 -5.49 -24.99
CA THR A 20 -11.34 -5.72 -23.74
C THR A 20 -10.96 -7.19 -23.57
N ALA A 21 -11.89 -8.13 -23.84
CA ALA A 21 -11.61 -9.56 -23.77
C ALA A 21 -10.52 -9.99 -24.75
N THR A 22 -10.55 -9.51 -26.00
CA THR A 22 -9.49 -9.82 -26.99
C THR A 22 -8.12 -9.26 -26.59
N VAL A 23 -8.08 -8.04 -26.04
CA VAL A 23 -6.83 -7.44 -25.57
C VAL A 23 -6.27 -8.26 -24.41
N VAL A 24 -7.10 -8.72 -23.47
CA VAL A 24 -6.64 -9.56 -22.35
C VAL A 24 -6.16 -10.93 -22.83
N GLU A 25 -6.85 -11.56 -23.78
CA GLU A 25 -6.45 -12.87 -24.34
C GLU A 25 -5.10 -12.77 -25.09
N MET A 26 -4.89 -11.67 -25.82
CA MET A 26 -3.63 -11.40 -26.51
C MET A 26 -2.52 -11.06 -25.51
N ASN A 27 -2.78 -10.18 -24.55
CA ASN A 27 -1.83 -9.81 -23.51
C ASN A 27 -1.45 -11.05 -22.68
N ARG A 28 -2.39 -11.95 -22.35
CA ARG A 28 -2.06 -13.20 -21.64
C ARG A 28 -1.17 -14.17 -22.41
N LYS A 29 -1.19 -14.14 -23.75
CA LYS A 29 -0.28 -14.93 -24.60
C LYS A 29 1.09 -14.26 -24.75
N GLU A 30 1.12 -12.94 -24.73
CA GLU A 30 2.33 -12.12 -24.89
C GLU A 30 3.02 -11.78 -23.55
N GLU A 31 2.29 -11.81 -22.43
CA GLU A 31 2.76 -11.72 -21.05
C GLU A 31 3.62 -12.95 -20.78
N PRO A 32 4.95 -12.84 -20.91
CA PRO A 32 5.81 -13.98 -20.68
C PRO A 32 5.70 -14.34 -19.19
N PRO A 33 6.17 -15.53 -18.78
CA PRO A 33 6.23 -15.93 -17.38
C PRO A 33 6.93 -14.92 -16.45
N LEU A 34 7.51 -13.83 -16.96
CA LEU A 34 8.12 -12.74 -16.22
C LEU A 34 7.22 -12.11 -15.15
N TYR A 35 5.91 -11.89 -15.34
CA TYR A 35 5.07 -11.36 -14.24
C TYR A 35 4.89 -12.39 -13.11
N ARG A 36 4.70 -13.66 -13.48
CA ARG A 36 4.65 -14.78 -12.52
C ARG A 36 6.03 -15.01 -11.86
N SER A 37 7.12 -14.86 -12.61
CA SER A 37 8.50 -15.04 -12.16
C SER A 37 9.04 -13.86 -11.38
N LEU A 38 8.55 -12.62 -11.58
CA LEU A 38 8.88 -11.48 -10.71
C LEU A 38 8.19 -11.63 -9.35
N GLY A 39 6.98 -12.22 -9.32
CA GLY A 39 6.34 -12.67 -8.09
C GLY A 39 7.05 -13.87 -7.45
N GLN A 40 7.57 -14.80 -8.26
CA GLN A 40 8.15 -16.07 -7.79
C GLN A 40 9.67 -16.03 -7.52
N ALA A 41 10.41 -15.07 -8.08
CA ALA A 41 11.82 -14.82 -7.75
C ALA A 41 11.98 -14.20 -6.36
N ALA A 42 10.92 -13.57 -5.85
CA ALA A 42 10.83 -13.15 -4.45
C ALA A 42 10.45 -14.31 -3.49
N THR A 43 9.99 -15.46 -4.01
CA THR A 43 9.52 -16.61 -3.21
C THR A 43 10.57 -17.71 -3.10
N ALA A 44 11.81 -17.36 -2.75
CA ALA A 44 12.80 -18.37 -2.36
C ALA A 44 12.61 -18.87 -0.91
N SER A 45 11.67 -18.30 -0.15
CA SER A 45 11.31 -18.79 1.17
C SER A 45 9.78 -18.84 1.34
N PRO A 46 9.21 -19.97 1.79
CA PRO A 46 7.80 -20.02 2.20
C PRO A 46 7.65 -19.19 3.47
N ASP A 47 7.41 -17.88 3.32
CA ASP A 47 7.24 -16.99 4.45
C ASP A 47 5.82 -17.17 5.01
N PRO A 48 5.63 -17.77 6.20
CA PRO A 48 4.30 -17.95 6.80
C PRO A 48 3.60 -16.60 7.02
N LEU A 49 4.38 -15.49 7.12
CA LEU A 49 3.83 -14.14 7.19
C LEU A 49 3.08 -13.77 5.91
N ARG A 50 3.55 -14.23 4.75
CA ARG A 50 2.93 -13.95 3.46
C ARG A 50 1.58 -14.63 3.33
N ASP A 51 1.47 -15.87 3.78
CA ASP A 51 0.22 -16.62 3.77
C ASP A 51 -0.82 -15.99 4.70
N GLU A 52 -0.40 -15.53 5.89
CA GLU A 52 -1.28 -14.79 6.80
C GLU A 52 -1.76 -13.47 6.18
N LEU A 53 -0.86 -12.70 5.56
CA LEU A 53 -1.24 -11.46 4.87
C LEU A 53 -2.25 -11.72 3.75
N ILE A 54 -2.05 -12.76 2.93
CA ILE A 54 -3.00 -13.14 1.88
C ILE A 54 -4.36 -13.46 2.50
N ARG A 55 -4.40 -14.29 3.54
CA ARG A 55 -5.65 -14.62 4.24
C ARG A 55 -6.36 -13.37 4.75
N CYS A 56 -5.62 -12.45 5.37
CA CYS A 56 -6.15 -11.20 5.89
C CYS A 56 -6.69 -10.27 4.79
N THR A 57 -6.09 -10.26 3.59
CA THR A 57 -6.64 -9.50 2.46
C THR A 57 -7.93 -10.11 1.91
N MET A 58 -8.07 -11.44 1.94
CA MET A 58 -9.26 -12.13 1.43
C MET A 58 -10.51 -11.88 2.28
N ILE A 59 -10.34 -11.64 3.59
CA ILE A 59 -11.45 -11.34 4.52
C ILE A 59 -11.78 -9.84 4.61
N GLY A 60 -10.98 -8.97 4.00
CA GLY A 60 -11.26 -7.54 3.85
C GLY A 60 -11.44 -6.81 5.19
N GLU A 61 -12.60 -6.17 5.39
CA GLU A 61 -12.91 -5.37 6.58
C GLU A 61 -12.83 -6.19 7.88
N ALA A 62 -13.24 -7.46 7.84
CA ALA A 62 -13.15 -8.35 9.00
C ALA A 62 -11.70 -8.49 9.51
N GLY A 63 -10.72 -8.45 8.61
CA GLY A 63 -9.30 -8.51 8.96
C GLY A 63 -8.78 -7.27 9.69
N THR A 64 -9.51 -6.15 9.66
CA THR A 64 -9.12 -4.93 10.41
C THR A 64 -9.41 -5.06 11.91
N ARG A 65 -10.30 -5.99 12.29
CA ARG A 65 -10.68 -6.25 13.69
C ARG A 65 -10.02 -7.50 14.25
N ASP A 66 -9.37 -8.30 13.41
CA ASP A 66 -8.69 -9.53 13.81
C ASP A 66 -7.28 -9.21 14.37
N PRO A 67 -6.99 -9.57 15.64
CA PRO A 67 -5.67 -9.33 16.21
C PRO A 67 -4.54 -10.11 15.51
N SER A 68 -4.81 -11.25 14.87
CA SER A 68 -3.80 -11.97 14.08
C SER A 68 -3.40 -11.17 12.84
N CYS A 69 -4.38 -10.62 12.14
CA CYS A 69 -4.16 -9.81 10.95
C CYS A 69 -3.44 -8.50 11.26
N LEU A 70 -3.84 -7.81 12.34
CA LEU A 70 -3.17 -6.59 12.77
C LEU A 70 -1.68 -6.83 13.07
N ARG A 71 -1.35 -7.96 13.71
CA ARG A 71 0.04 -8.34 13.99
C ARG A 71 0.81 -8.63 12.72
N ALA A 72 0.24 -9.41 11.79
CA ALA A 72 0.87 -9.74 10.52
C ALA A 72 1.20 -8.48 9.69
N TRP A 73 0.29 -7.50 9.68
CA TRP A 73 0.53 -6.21 9.01
C TRP A 73 1.62 -5.38 9.67
N ALA A 74 1.66 -5.34 11.01
CA ALA A 74 2.69 -4.64 11.75
C ALA A 74 4.08 -5.25 11.49
N GLU A 75 4.18 -6.57 11.54
CA GLU A 75 5.43 -7.30 11.28
C GLU A 75 5.90 -7.11 9.84
N ASN A 76 4.99 -7.19 8.87
CA ASN A 76 5.30 -6.93 7.47
C ASN A 76 5.89 -5.53 7.28
N ARG A 77 5.25 -4.51 7.88
CA ARG A 77 5.74 -3.13 7.84
C ARG A 77 7.12 -3.00 8.48
N GLN A 78 7.35 -3.65 9.62
CA GLN A 78 8.66 -3.65 10.28
C GLN A 78 9.74 -4.28 9.39
N ARG A 79 9.47 -5.43 8.75
CA ARG A 79 10.40 -6.06 7.81
C ARG A 79 10.72 -5.16 6.62
N PHE A 80 9.70 -4.49 6.05
CA PHE A 80 9.91 -3.55 4.95
C PHE A 80 10.72 -2.32 5.36
N LEU A 81 10.53 -1.81 6.58
CA LEU A 81 11.21 -0.61 7.07
C LEU A 81 12.53 -0.90 7.81
N ALA A 82 12.88 -2.17 8.02
CA ALA A 82 14.10 -2.53 8.73
C ALA A 82 15.35 -2.01 7.99
N PRO A 83 16.34 -1.43 8.69
CA PRO A 83 17.62 -1.09 8.08
C PRO A 83 18.25 -2.31 7.41
N GLY A 84 18.53 -2.24 6.11
CA GLY A 84 19.05 -3.37 5.32
C GLY A 84 18.00 -4.27 4.65
N SER A 85 16.70 -3.96 4.78
CA SER A 85 15.60 -4.65 4.05
C SER A 85 15.54 -4.32 2.57
N ARG A 86 16.09 -3.16 2.18
CA ARG A 86 16.22 -2.78 0.78
C ARG A 86 17.24 -3.72 0.15
N PRO A 87 16.89 -4.45 -0.94
CA PRO A 87 17.92 -5.03 -1.77
C PRO A 87 18.95 -3.93 -2.03
N ALA A 88 20.23 -4.25 -1.93
CA ALA A 88 21.31 -3.33 -2.27
C ALA A 88 21.26 -3.06 -3.78
N GLU A 89 20.20 -2.42 -4.25
CA GLU A 89 20.15 -1.68 -5.49
C GLU A 89 21.33 -0.73 -5.36
N ARG A 90 22.34 -0.93 -6.22
CA ARG A 90 23.52 -0.07 -6.29
C ARG A 90 23.07 1.35 -6.58
N LEU A 91 22.72 2.10 -5.54
CA LEU A 91 22.81 3.54 -5.56
C LEU A 91 24.27 3.82 -5.94
N PRO A 92 24.55 4.59 -7.02
CA PRO A 92 25.90 5.03 -7.28
C PRO A 92 26.40 5.69 -6.01
N THR A 93 27.48 5.13 -5.45
CA THR A 93 28.09 5.57 -4.20
C THR A 93 28.26 7.09 -4.28
N PRO A 94 27.54 7.90 -3.48
CA PRO A 94 27.93 9.29 -3.35
C PRO A 94 29.34 9.27 -2.77
N ALA A 95 30.29 9.79 -3.54
CA ALA A 95 31.68 9.86 -3.16
C ALA A 95 31.81 10.40 -1.73
N THR A 96 32.52 9.63 -0.90
CA THR A 96 33.19 10.09 0.31
C THR A 96 32.27 10.68 1.38
N GLN A 97 31.85 9.82 2.31
CA GLN A 97 31.57 10.27 3.67
C GLN A 97 32.87 10.85 4.23
N THR A 98 33.00 12.18 4.22
CA THR A 98 34.03 12.88 4.99
C THR A 98 33.78 12.55 6.47
N PRO A 99 34.79 12.10 7.24
CA PRO A 99 34.63 11.84 8.66
C PRO A 99 34.06 13.08 9.34
N ARG A 100 32.90 12.91 9.98
CA ARG A 100 32.24 13.94 10.77
C ARG A 100 33.21 14.40 11.86
N SER A 101 33.74 15.61 11.68
CA SER A 101 34.52 16.30 12.71
C SER A 101 33.68 16.41 13.99
N PRO A 102 34.26 16.31 15.21
CA PRO A 102 33.49 16.34 16.44
C PRO A 102 32.83 17.72 16.60
N GLN A 103 31.52 17.78 16.45
CA GLN A 103 30.75 19.00 16.73
C GLN A 103 30.69 19.17 18.26
N PRO A 104 31.17 20.27 18.85
CA PRO A 104 30.93 20.56 20.26
C PRO A 104 29.42 20.79 20.49
N PRO A 105 28.88 20.47 21.68
CA PRO A 105 27.44 20.52 21.93
C PRO A 105 26.95 21.97 21.88
N ALA A 106 26.32 22.33 20.76
CA ALA A 106 25.56 23.56 20.67
C ALA A 106 24.26 23.36 21.47
N ALA A 107 24.14 24.21 22.48
CA ALA A 107 23.07 24.37 23.43
C ALA A 107 21.64 24.13 22.91
N ALA A 108 20.80 23.68 23.85
CA ALA A 108 19.36 23.54 23.78
C ALA A 108 18.67 24.60 22.91
N ILE A 109 17.90 24.13 21.93
CA ILE A 109 16.78 24.90 21.36
C ILE A 109 15.52 24.13 21.73
N ASP A 110 14.97 24.50 22.87
CA ASP A 110 13.55 24.37 23.17
C ASP A 110 12.76 25.11 22.09
N ALA A 111 11.97 24.36 21.32
CA ALA A 111 10.84 24.88 20.58
C ALA A 111 9.91 23.70 20.24
N ASP A 112 8.99 23.42 21.15
CA ASP A 112 7.83 22.57 20.91
C ASP A 112 6.93 23.20 19.82
N PRO A 113 6.75 22.58 18.64
CA PRO A 113 5.83 23.08 17.62
C PRO A 113 4.45 22.41 17.69
N ILE A 114 4.15 21.60 18.72
CA ILE A 114 2.89 20.85 18.84
C ILE A 114 1.95 21.54 19.85
N ARG A 115 1.70 22.84 19.66
CA ARG A 115 0.45 23.46 20.15
C ARG A 115 -0.36 23.97 18.98
N LYS A 116 -0.87 23.03 18.18
CA LYS A 116 -1.93 23.32 17.22
C LYS A 116 -3.21 23.55 18.01
N GLU A 117 -3.68 24.78 17.93
CA GLU A 117 -4.85 25.37 18.57
C GLU A 117 -6.02 24.39 18.72
N ALA A 118 -6.33 24.08 19.99
CA ALA A 118 -7.65 23.56 20.35
C ALA A 118 -8.66 24.68 20.10
N MET A 119 -9.52 24.52 19.08
CA MET A 119 -10.76 25.29 18.98
C MET A 119 -11.81 24.64 19.89
N PRO A 120 -12.33 25.35 20.91
CA PRO A 120 -13.46 24.86 21.68
C PRO A 120 -14.74 25.13 20.89
N LEU A 121 -15.46 24.08 20.49
CA LEU A 121 -16.85 24.22 20.06
C LEU A 121 -17.74 23.27 20.87
N ALA A 122 -18.29 23.88 21.92
CA ALA A 122 -19.58 23.63 22.58
C ALA A 122 -20.17 22.21 22.58
N ALA A 123 -20.24 21.61 23.76
CA ALA A 123 -21.15 20.51 24.08
C ALA A 123 -22.62 21.02 24.13
N PRO A 124 -23.61 20.31 23.59
CA PRO A 124 -25.01 20.52 23.95
C PRO A 124 -25.29 19.92 25.34
N GLN A 125 -25.82 20.74 26.25
CA GLN A 125 -26.27 20.34 27.59
C GLN A 125 -27.47 19.39 27.53
N PRO A 126 -27.61 18.47 28.50
CA PRO A 126 -28.81 17.63 28.64
C PRO A 126 -29.92 18.41 29.37
N GLU A 127 -31.05 18.65 28.70
CA GLU A 127 -32.29 19.05 29.39
C GLU A 127 -32.97 17.81 29.98
N ALA A 128 -33.00 17.76 31.30
CA ALA A 128 -33.90 16.95 32.09
C ALA A 128 -34.73 17.91 32.95
N ARG A 129 -36.03 18.05 32.63
CA ARG A 129 -37.18 18.01 33.56
C ARG A 129 -38.47 18.44 32.87
#